data_AF-A0A950SMF4-F1
#
_entry.id   AF-A0A950SMF4-F1
#
_cell.length_a   1.000
_cell.length_b   1.000
_cell.length_c   1.000
_cell.angle_alpha   90.00
_cell.angle_beta   90.00
_cell.angle_gamma   90.00
#
_symmetry.space_group_name_H-M   'P 1'
#
loop_
_entity.id
_entity.type
_entity.pdbx_description
1 polymer ?
#
loop_
_entity_poly.entity_id
_entity_poly.type
_entity_poly.pdbx_seq_one_letter_code
_entity_poly.pdbx_strand_id
1 'polypeptide(L)'
;AWGILGEGGALSTDNGTLCAAITGNTLAGAGQPSLGSPDVELDQAGLVTYKLPGYTGGQNDTNAVQNFVAGSNTSGGTPNILATTTSTGPGFTGATSCPTPS
;
A
#
# COMPACT_ATOMS: atom_id res chain seq x y z
N ALA A 1 -1.22 -17.44 -7.72
CA ALA A 1 -1.27 -17.31 -6.25
C ALA A 1 -1.13 -15.83 -5.94
N TRP A 2 -2.00 -15.27 -5.12
CA TRP A 2 -2.05 -13.84 -4.81
C TRP A 2 -1.38 -13.58 -3.46
N GLY A 3 -0.62 -12.49 -3.36
CA GLY A 3 -0.19 -11.93 -2.08
C GLY A 3 -1.33 -11.18 -1.38
N ILE A 4 -0.98 -10.13 -0.63
CA ILE A 4 -1.97 -9.21 -0.03
C ILE A 4 -2.37 -8.15 -1.06
N LEU A 5 -3.68 -7.87 -1.18
CA LEU A 5 -4.20 -6.79 -2.02
C LEU A 5 -4.97 -5.77 -1.17
N GLY A 6 -4.61 -4.49 -1.29
CA GLY A 6 -5.29 -3.37 -0.64
C GLY A 6 -5.75 -2.31 -1.65
N GLU A 7 -7.07 -2.23 -1.86
CA GLU A 7 -7.70 -1.36 -2.87
C GLU A 7 -8.38 -0.15 -2.22
N GLY A 8 -7.95 1.06 -2.60
CA GLY A 8 -8.56 2.32 -2.20
C GLY A 8 -9.41 2.91 -3.32
N GLY A 9 -10.65 2.44 -3.46
CA GLY A 9 -11.60 2.88 -4.51
C GLY A 9 -11.62 1.97 -5.73
N ALA A 10 -12.68 2.01 -6.53
CA ALA A 10 -12.85 1.22 -7.75
C ALA A 10 -13.16 2.08 -8.98
N LEU A 11 -13.76 3.26 -8.78
CA LEU A 11 -14.11 4.23 -9.82
C LEU A 11 -13.43 5.57 -9.58
N SER A 12 -13.31 6.39 -10.63
CA SER A 12 -12.68 7.72 -10.53
C SER A 12 -13.41 8.68 -9.59
N THR A 13 -14.70 8.45 -9.33
CA THR A 13 -15.54 9.25 -8.44
C THR A 13 -15.55 8.76 -7.01
N ASP A 14 -15.01 7.57 -6.74
CA ASP A 14 -15.00 7.02 -5.39
C ASP A 14 -14.15 7.90 -4.49
N ASN A 15 -14.69 8.21 -3.32
CA ASN A 15 -14.02 9.03 -2.33
C ASN A 15 -14.02 8.32 -0.98
N GLY A 16 -13.09 8.71 -0.12
CA GLY A 16 -13.00 8.15 1.21
C GLY A 16 -11.58 8.15 1.74
N THR A 17 -11.40 7.42 2.83
CA THR A 17 -10.09 7.21 3.45
C THR A 17 -9.95 5.74 3.79
N LEU A 18 -8.89 5.13 3.29
CA LEU A 18 -8.42 3.82 3.72
C LEU A 18 -7.18 4.04 4.60
N CYS A 19 -7.07 3.34 5.72
CA CYS A 19 -5.84 3.32 6.51
C CYS A 19 -5.35 1.90 6.66
N ALA A 20 -4.09 1.63 6.31
CA ALA A 20 -3.49 0.32 6.52
C ALA A 20 -2.12 0.44 7.21
N ALA A 21 -1.99 -0.19 8.37
CA ALA A 21 -0.72 -0.34 9.09
C ALA A 21 -0.03 -1.64 8.65
N ILE A 22 0.68 -1.61 7.52
CA ILE A 22 1.37 -2.79 6.96
C ILE A 22 2.81 -2.79 7.46
N THR A 23 3.04 -3.28 8.68
CA THR A 23 4.35 -3.22 9.35
C THR A 23 4.58 -4.45 10.23
N GLY A 24 5.84 -4.86 10.38
CA GLY A 24 6.27 -5.94 11.29
C GLY A 24 5.93 -7.35 10.81
N ASN A 25 5.62 -7.55 9.52
CA ASN A 25 5.22 -8.84 8.97
C ASN A 25 6.38 -9.61 8.32
N THR A 26 6.18 -10.91 8.09
CA THR A 26 7.05 -11.78 7.28
C THR A 26 6.40 -12.02 5.91
N LEU A 27 6.68 -11.14 4.94
CA LEU A 27 5.95 -11.12 3.66
C LEU A 27 6.73 -11.66 2.48
N ALA A 28 8.06 -11.77 2.58
CA ALA A 28 8.88 -12.20 1.46
C ALA A 28 8.48 -13.60 0.97
N GLY A 29 8.09 -13.69 -0.30
CA GLY A 29 7.65 -14.95 -0.92
C GLY A 29 6.17 -15.30 -0.66
N ALA A 30 5.38 -14.38 -0.14
CA ALA A 30 3.92 -14.54 -0.04
C ALA A 30 3.24 -14.48 -1.42
N GLY A 31 3.84 -13.76 -2.36
CA GLY A 31 3.40 -13.62 -3.74
C GLY A 31 3.98 -14.70 -4.67
N GLN A 32 3.66 -14.54 -5.95
CA GLN A 32 4.26 -15.36 -7.01
C GLN A 32 4.62 -14.46 -8.20
N PRO A 33 5.81 -13.84 -8.20
CA PRO A 33 6.21 -12.88 -9.23
C PRO A 33 6.20 -13.45 -10.65
N SER A 34 6.44 -14.75 -10.80
CA SER A 34 6.35 -15.45 -12.09
C SER A 34 4.94 -15.45 -12.70
N LEU A 35 3.92 -15.16 -11.90
CA LEU A 35 2.52 -15.01 -12.31
C LEU A 35 2.04 -13.55 -12.26
N GLY A 36 2.97 -12.59 -12.11
CA GLY A 36 2.65 -11.16 -11.98
C GLY A 36 2.09 -10.77 -10.60
N SER A 37 2.26 -11.61 -9.59
CA SER A 37 1.71 -11.39 -8.24
C SER A 37 2.81 -10.95 -7.27
N PRO A 38 2.80 -9.69 -6.79
CA PRO A 38 3.72 -9.22 -5.75
C PRO A 38 3.39 -9.84 -4.39
N ASP A 39 4.27 -9.67 -3.41
CA ASP A 39 3.97 -10.09 -2.03
C ASP A 39 2.85 -9.21 -1.43
N VAL A 40 2.85 -7.92 -1.79
CA VAL A 40 1.77 -6.96 -1.48
C VAL A 40 1.55 -6.05 -2.68
N GLU A 41 0.28 -5.80 -3.00
CA GLU A 41 -0.18 -4.80 -3.97
C GLU A 41 -1.07 -3.77 -3.26
N LEU A 42 -0.76 -2.49 -3.46
CA LEU A 42 -1.51 -1.35 -2.93
C LEU A 42 -1.95 -0.43 -4.06
N ASP A 43 -3.24 -0.38 -4.28
CA ASP A 43 -3.81 0.34 -5.41
C ASP A 43 -4.69 1.48 -4.89
N GLN A 44 -4.30 2.71 -5.22
CA GLN A 44 -5.11 3.89 -4.95
C GLN A 44 -5.83 4.32 -6.23
N ALA A 45 -7.16 4.39 -6.17
CA ALA A 45 -8.01 4.83 -7.25
C ALA A 45 -8.94 6.00 -6.85
N GLY A 46 -9.36 6.76 -7.86
CA GLY A 46 -10.29 7.86 -7.71
C GLY A 46 -9.80 8.92 -6.71
N LEU A 47 -10.71 9.36 -5.84
CA LEU A 47 -10.50 10.41 -4.84
C LEU A 47 -10.27 9.84 -3.43
N VAL A 48 -9.92 8.56 -3.30
CA VAL A 48 -9.62 7.93 -2.01
C VAL A 48 -8.24 8.35 -1.52
N THR A 49 -8.15 8.71 -0.24
CA THR A 49 -6.88 8.92 0.47
C THR A 49 -6.43 7.62 1.11
N TYR A 50 -5.24 7.11 0.75
CA TYR A 50 -4.65 5.92 1.36
C TYR A 50 -3.64 6.34 2.43
N LYS A 51 -3.98 6.14 3.72
CA LYS A 51 -3.15 6.50 4.87
C LYS A 51 -2.25 5.34 5.28
N LEU A 52 -0.94 5.60 5.29
CA LEU A 52 0.09 4.67 5.74
C LEU A 52 0.78 5.27 6.98
N PRO A 53 0.62 4.67 8.17
CA PRO A 53 1.25 5.18 9.38
C PRO A 53 2.77 5.27 9.25
N GLY A 54 3.36 6.45 9.50
CA GLY A 54 4.79 6.69 9.40
C GLY A 54 5.33 6.98 7.99
N TYR A 55 4.50 6.91 6.94
CA TYR A 55 4.92 7.30 5.59
C TYR A 55 5.11 8.82 5.49
N THR A 56 6.20 9.26 4.87
CA THR A 56 6.52 10.69 4.71
C THR A 56 6.81 11.08 3.25
N GLY A 57 6.63 10.16 2.31
CA GLY A 57 6.89 10.40 0.88
C GLY A 57 5.78 11.19 0.19
N GLY A 58 5.97 11.44 -1.10
CA GLY A 58 5.00 12.15 -1.93
C GLY A 58 3.73 11.33 -2.17
N GLN A 59 2.59 12.00 -2.35
CA GLN A 59 1.29 11.33 -2.45
C GLN A 59 1.14 10.41 -3.67
N ASN A 60 1.83 10.75 -4.75
CA ASN A 60 1.83 9.98 -6.00
C ASN A 60 3.18 9.28 -6.24
N ASP A 61 4.08 9.27 -5.25
CA ASP A 61 5.38 8.62 -5.34
C ASP A 61 5.25 7.14 -4.97
N THR A 62 4.87 6.33 -5.95
CA THR A 62 4.68 4.89 -5.75
C THR A 62 5.96 4.16 -5.41
N ASN A 63 7.13 4.64 -5.85
CA ASN A 63 8.42 4.06 -5.48
C ASN A 63 8.71 4.30 -4.00
N ALA A 64 8.41 5.49 -3.48
CA ALA A 64 8.53 5.77 -2.04
C ALA A 64 7.58 4.89 -1.22
N VAL A 65 6.35 4.66 -1.68
CA VAL A 65 5.40 3.74 -1.02
C VAL A 65 5.94 2.31 -1.00
N GLN A 66 6.41 1.80 -2.14
CA GLN A 66 6.98 0.44 -2.24
C GLN A 66 8.16 0.26 -1.28
N ASN A 67 9.11 1.21 -1.30
CA ASN A 67 10.28 1.17 -0.41
C ASN A 67 9.88 1.28 1.07
N PHE A 68 8.90 2.12 1.39
CA PHE A 68 8.41 2.30 2.76
C PHE A 68 7.77 1.01 3.31
N VAL A 69 6.89 0.37 2.53
CA VAL A 69 6.23 -0.88 2.94
C VAL A 69 7.22 -2.02 2.99
N ALA A 70 8.11 -2.16 2.01
CA ALA A 70 9.16 -3.19 2.02
C ALA A 70 10.09 -3.04 3.24
N GLY A 71 10.56 -1.82 3.49
CA GLY A 71 11.44 -1.50 4.62
C GLY A 71 10.77 -1.70 5.99
N SER A 72 9.44 -1.62 6.05
CA SER A 72 8.66 -1.86 7.28
C SER A 72 8.38 -3.35 7.53
N ASN A 73 8.74 -4.26 6.61
CA ASN A 73 8.41 -5.68 6.65
C ASN A 73 9.61 -6.57 6.24
N THR A 74 10.82 -6.24 6.70
CA THR A 74 12.06 -6.96 6.32
C THR A 74 12.27 -8.29 7.05
N SER A 75 11.36 -8.68 7.93
CA SER A 75 11.46 -9.95 8.65
C SER A 75 11.27 -11.11 7.67
N GLY A 76 12.23 -12.04 7.62
CA GLY A 76 12.19 -13.16 6.67
C GLY A 76 12.59 -12.83 5.22
N GLY A 77 13.04 -11.59 4.94
CA GLY A 77 13.52 -11.17 3.62
C GLY A 77 12.96 -9.80 3.21
N THR A 78 13.38 -9.30 2.05
CA THR A 78 12.79 -8.08 1.46
C THR A 78 11.59 -8.50 0.60
N PRO A 79 10.35 -8.12 0.96
CA PRO A 79 9.20 -8.44 0.15
C PRO A 79 9.16 -7.59 -1.12
N ASN A 80 8.62 -8.16 -2.19
CA ASN A 80 8.29 -7.45 -3.41
C ASN A 80 6.96 -6.73 -3.26
N ILE A 81 6.97 -5.39 -3.33
CA ILE A 81 5.79 -4.54 -3.17
C ILE A 81 5.47 -3.87 -4.49
N LEU A 82 4.20 -3.88 -4.88
CA LEU A 82 3.66 -3.04 -5.94
C LEU A 82 2.77 -1.96 -5.31
N ALA A 83 2.91 -0.74 -5.80
CA ALA A 83 1.99 0.33 -5.47
C ALA A 83 1.58 1.07 -6.74
N THR A 84 0.30 1.36 -6.88
CA THR A 84 -0.25 2.17 -7.97
C THR A 84 -1.11 3.30 -7.43
N THR A 85 -1.23 4.37 -8.21
CA THR A 85 -2.04 5.54 -7.88
C THR A 85 -2.64 6.14 -9.12
N THR A 86 -3.88 6.59 -9.02
CA THR A 86 -4.45 7.50 -10.01
C THR A 86 -3.89 8.91 -9.79
N SER A 87 -3.19 9.46 -10.79
CA SER A 87 -2.53 10.77 -10.71
C SER A 87 -3.43 11.98 -10.38
N THR A 88 -4.76 11.81 -10.37
CA THR A 88 -5.76 12.86 -10.16
C THR A 88 -6.37 12.89 -8.76
N GLY A 89 -5.98 11.96 -7.87
CA GLY A 89 -6.53 11.82 -6.52
C GLY A 89 -5.62 12.35 -5.40
N PRO A 90 -6.07 12.26 -4.12
CA PRO A 90 -5.24 12.59 -2.96
C PRO A 90 -4.14 11.56 -2.70
N GLY A 91 -4.18 10.38 -3.34
CA GLY A 91 -3.07 9.42 -3.34
C GLY A 91 -2.79 8.80 -1.97
N PHE A 92 -1.51 8.51 -1.73
CA PHE A 92 -0.98 8.02 -0.47
C PHE A 92 -0.62 9.18 0.47
N THR A 93 -0.75 8.98 1.78
CA THR A 93 -0.31 9.98 2.76
C THR A 93 0.09 9.34 4.08
N GLY A 94 0.89 10.06 4.86
CA GLY A 94 1.28 9.66 6.20
C GLY A 94 0.12 9.71 7.19
N ALA A 95 0.19 8.86 8.21
CA ALA A 95 -0.61 8.97 9.43
C ALA A 95 0.23 8.66 10.67
N THR A 96 -0.27 8.99 11.86
CA THR A 96 0.37 8.55 13.11
C THR A 96 0.06 7.08 13.40
N SER A 97 -1.19 6.68 13.21
CA SER A 97 -1.68 5.31 13.38
C SER A 97 -2.97 5.12 12.58
N CYS A 98 -3.39 3.87 12.41
CA CYS A 98 -4.75 3.58 11.97
C CYS A 98 -5.69 3.47 13.19
N PRO A 99 -6.94 3.94 13.07
CA PRO A 99 -7.92 3.80 14.14
C PRO A 99 -8.22 2.33 14.38
N THR A 100 -8.34 1.94 15.65
CA THR A 100 -8.80 0.61 16.04
C THR A 100 -10.29 0.48 15.67
N PRO A 101 -10.71 -0.63 15.02
CA PRO A 101 -12.13 -0.91 14.82
C PRO A 101 -12.88 -0.93 16.14
N SER A 102 -14.08 -0.34 16.17
CA SER A 102 -15.00 -0.31 17.33
C SER A 102 -15.88 -1.55 17.39
#